data_AF-A0A194QG58-F1
#
_entry.id   AF-A0A194QG58-F1
#
_cell.length_a   1.000
_cell.length_b   1.000
_cell.length_c   1.000
_cell.angle_alpha   90.00
_cell.angle_beta   90.00
_cell.angle_gamma   90.00
#
_symmetry.space_group_name_H-M   'P 1'
#
loop_
_entity.id
_entity.type
_entity.pdbx_description
1 polymer ?
#
loop_
_entity_poly.entity_id
_entity_poly.type
_entity_poly.pdbx_seq_one_letter_code
_entity_poly.pdbx_strand_id
1 'polypeptide(L)'
;MATVVVVTPSPVDENKPFDCPPNEEYHKCSDAVCQQTCANLFERRLCIPIDDCYKPACLCLPGYLRGYNGNCIPKEDCMKLVLPVSH
;
A
#
# COMPACT_ATOMS: atom_id res chain seq x y z
N MET A 1 -23.89 -28.72 17.46
CA MET A 1 -22.93 -28.77 16.34
C MET A 1 -22.36 -27.37 16.16
N ALA A 2 -21.13 -27.14 16.61
CA ALA A 2 -20.47 -25.84 16.46
C ALA A 2 -19.93 -25.75 15.02
N THR A 3 -20.56 -24.93 14.19
CA THR A 3 -20.03 -24.62 12.86
C THR A 3 -18.85 -23.70 13.03
N VAL A 4 -17.66 -24.22 12.75
CA VAL A 4 -16.43 -23.43 12.65
C VAL A 4 -16.62 -22.47 11.47
N VAL A 5 -16.89 -21.19 11.76
CA VAL A 5 -16.76 -20.14 10.75
C VAL A 5 -15.27 -20.03 10.49
N VAL A 6 -14.84 -20.56 9.36
CA VAL A 6 -13.48 -20.36 8.88
C VAL A 6 -13.35 -18.86 8.66
N VAL A 7 -12.71 -18.18 9.61
CA VAL A 7 -12.23 -16.81 9.41
C VAL A 7 -11.07 -16.93 8.43
N THR A 8 -11.41 -17.19 7.16
CA THR A 8 -10.47 -16.98 6.08
C THR A 8 -10.07 -15.51 6.19
N PRO A 9 -8.76 -15.18 6.19
CA PRO A 9 -8.34 -13.79 6.15
C PRO A 9 -8.75 -13.23 4.79
N SER A 10 -9.96 -12.64 4.77
CA SER A 10 -10.61 -11.92 3.68
C SER A 10 -10.78 -12.72 2.38
N PRO A 11 -12.01 -12.88 1.86
CA PRO A 11 -12.15 -13.19 0.44
C PRO A 11 -11.44 -12.08 -0.31
N VAL A 12 -10.60 -12.44 -1.28
CA VAL A 12 -10.26 -11.54 -2.39
C VAL A 12 -11.57 -10.84 -2.75
N ASP A 13 -11.66 -9.52 -2.54
CA ASP A 13 -12.91 -8.77 -2.67
C ASP A 13 -13.29 -8.81 -4.16
N GLU A 14 -14.08 -9.83 -4.53
CA GLU A 14 -14.52 -10.14 -5.90
C GLU A 14 -15.38 -9.01 -6.50
N ASN A 15 -15.70 -7.98 -5.70
CA ASN A 15 -16.36 -6.75 -6.09
C ASN A 15 -15.43 -5.53 -6.00
N LYS A 16 -14.19 -5.66 -6.49
CA LYS A 16 -13.32 -4.52 -6.76
C LYS A 16 -14.03 -3.57 -7.77
N PRO A 17 -14.41 -2.33 -7.37
CA PRO A 17 -15.17 -1.45 -8.25
C PRO A 17 -14.34 -0.84 -9.38
N PHE A 18 -13.01 -0.93 -9.32
CA PHE A 18 -12.10 -0.35 -10.31
C PHE A 18 -10.75 -1.08 -10.31
N ASP A 19 -10.06 -1.08 -11.45
CA ASP A 19 -8.71 -1.64 -11.52
C ASP A 19 -7.63 -0.73 -10.94
N CYS A 20 -6.65 -1.34 -10.27
CA CYS A 20 -5.48 -0.63 -9.77
C CYS A 20 -4.42 -0.53 -10.88
N PRO A 21 -3.62 0.54 -10.86
CA PRO A 21 -2.45 0.64 -11.72
C PRO A 21 -1.46 -0.53 -11.53
N PRO A 22 -0.51 -0.70 -12.44
CA PRO A 22 0.58 -1.66 -12.26
C PRO A 22 1.31 -1.46 -10.91
N ASN A 23 1.71 -2.58 -10.30
CA ASN A 23 2.39 -2.64 -9.00
C ASN A 23 1.56 -2.14 -7.80
N GLU A 24 0.23 -2.16 -7.94
CA GLU A 24 -0.71 -1.81 -6.87
C GLU A 24 -1.77 -2.91 -6.68
N GLU A 25 -2.19 -3.11 -5.43
CA GLU A 25 -3.28 -4.00 -5.03
C GLU A 25 -4.44 -3.17 -4.48
N TYR A 26 -5.67 -3.61 -4.76
CA TYR A 26 -6.86 -2.97 -4.22
C TYR A 26 -7.08 -3.41 -2.78
N HIS A 27 -7.27 -2.42 -1.91
CA HIS A 27 -7.67 -2.64 -0.54
C HIS A 27 -8.94 -1.87 -0.25
N LYS A 28 -9.97 -2.61 0.16
CA LYS A 28 -11.26 -2.04 0.58
C LYS A 28 -11.16 -1.27 1.89
N CYS A 29 -10.41 -1.84 2.83
CA CYS A 29 -10.12 -1.26 4.14
C CYS A 29 -8.62 -1.11 4.26
N SER A 30 -8.10 0.06 3.96
CA SER A 30 -6.68 0.33 4.10
C SER A 30 -6.41 1.77 4.44
N ASP A 31 -5.46 1.97 5.33
CA ASP A 31 -4.91 3.29 5.55
C ASP A 31 -3.80 3.61 4.54
N ALA A 32 -4.18 4.25 3.44
CA ALA A 32 -3.22 4.75 2.46
C ALA A 32 -2.21 5.75 3.08
N VAL A 33 -2.51 6.38 4.22
CA VAL A 33 -1.56 7.26 4.93
C VAL A 33 -0.38 6.48 5.51
N CYS A 34 -0.62 5.21 5.88
CA CYS A 34 0.40 4.33 6.44
C CYS A 34 1.37 3.79 5.38
N GLN A 35 0.99 3.86 4.11
CA GLN A 35 1.90 3.47 3.04
C GLN A 35 3.09 4.43 2.98
N GLN A 36 4.28 3.84 3.00
CA GLN A 36 5.51 4.59 2.82
C GLN A 36 5.65 5.03 1.34
N THR A 37 6.16 6.23 1.12
CA THR A 37 6.37 6.80 -0.22
C THR A 37 7.87 7.10 -0.43
N CYS A 38 8.31 7.36 -1.66
CA CYS A 38 9.70 7.79 -1.88
C CYS A 38 10.02 9.10 -1.15
N ALA A 39 9.03 10.00 -1.00
CA ALA A 39 9.19 11.29 -0.34
C ALA A 39 9.49 11.16 1.16
N ASN A 40 8.99 10.09 1.79
CA ASN A 40 9.12 9.86 3.23
C ASN A 40 9.95 8.60 3.53
N LEU A 41 10.84 8.21 2.62
CA LEU A 41 11.62 6.98 2.69
C LEU A 41 12.45 6.86 3.97
N PHE A 42 12.95 7.99 4.48
CA PHE A 42 13.78 8.08 5.69
C PHE A 42 13.03 8.66 6.89
N GLU A 43 11.74 8.97 6.75
CA GLU A 43 10.92 9.51 7.82
C GLU A 43 10.14 8.39 8.50
N ARG A 44 10.19 8.34 9.83
CA ARG A 44 9.25 7.51 10.58
C ARG A 44 7.92 8.24 10.71
N ARG A 45 6.91 7.80 9.96
CA ARG A 45 5.53 8.24 10.15
C ARG A 45 4.82 7.34 11.15
N LEU A 46 4.00 7.96 11.99
CA LEU A 46 3.02 7.25 12.80
C LEU A 46 1.90 6.77 11.86
N CYS A 47 1.69 5.47 11.84
CA CYS A 47 0.53 4.84 11.22
C CYS A 47 -0.51 4.64 12.32
N ILE A 48 -1.62 5.36 12.26
CA ILE A 48 -2.73 5.18 13.19
C ILE A 48 -3.79 4.39 12.41
N PRO A 49 -4.09 3.14 12.78
CA PRO A 49 -5.07 2.34 12.05
C PRO A 49 -6.41 3.07 12.01
N ILE A 50 -7.01 3.14 10.82
CA ILE A 50 -8.39 3.56 10.63
C ILE A 50 -9.29 2.34 10.46
N ASP A 51 -10.41 2.35 11.19
CA ASP A 51 -11.51 1.38 11.02
C ASP A 51 -12.44 1.75 9.85
N ASP A 52 -12.15 2.85 9.14
CA ASP A 52 -12.99 3.37 8.06
C ASP A 52 -12.79 2.60 6.74
N CYS A 53 -13.50 1.49 6.62
CA CYS A 53 -13.58 0.65 5.42
C CYS A 53 -14.33 1.28 4.23
N TYR A 54 -14.78 2.53 4.35
CA TYR A 54 -15.54 3.23 3.31
C TYR A 54 -14.64 3.97 2.30
N LYS A 55 -13.32 3.93 2.51
CA LYS A 55 -12.32 4.57 1.64
C LYS A 55 -11.42 3.50 1.01
N PRO A 56 -11.90 2.80 -0.03
CA PRO A 56 -11.06 1.88 -0.76
C PRO A 56 -9.91 2.63 -1.45
N ALA A 57 -8.75 2.00 -1.51
CA ALA A 57 -7.56 2.55 -2.14
C ALA A 57 -6.74 1.48 -2.85
N CYS A 58 -5.92 1.91 -3.80
CA CYS A 58 -4.85 1.10 -4.35
C CYS A 58 -3.58 1.35 -3.53
N LEU A 59 -3.01 0.28 -2.98
CA LEU A 59 -1.74 0.32 -2.25
C LEU A 59 -0.64 -0.32 -3.10
N CYS A 60 0.56 0.23 -3.04
CA CYS A 60 1.74 -0.37 -3.64
C CYS A 60 1.96 -1.78 -3.09
N LEU A 61 2.31 -2.69 -3.98
CA LEU A 61 2.71 -4.05 -3.61
C LEU A 61 3.92 -4.04 -2.66
N PRO A 62 4.13 -5.10 -1.86
CA PRO A 62 5.32 -5.25 -1.03
C PRO A 62 6.62 -5.04 -1.83
N GLY A 63 7.50 -4.16 -1.34
CA GLY A 63 8.75 -3.80 -2.01
C GLY A 63 8.64 -2.63 -2.99
N TYR A 64 7.43 -2.16 -3.29
CA TYR A 64 7.17 -0.96 -4.08
C TYR A 64 6.76 0.20 -3.18
N LEU A 65 7.11 1.42 -3.59
CA LEU A 65 6.76 2.65 -2.89
C LEU A 65 6.19 3.65 -3.89
N ARG A 66 5.26 4.49 -3.43
CA ARG A 66 4.66 5.49 -4.30
C ARG A 66 5.68 6.59 -4.58
N GLY A 67 6.03 6.72 -5.86
CA GLY A 67 6.93 7.73 -6.38
C GLY A 67 6.28 9.10 -6.50
N TYR A 68 7.10 10.10 -6.85
CA TYR A 68 6.67 11.48 -7.02
C TYR A 68 5.71 11.68 -8.20
N ASN A 69 5.75 10.77 -9.18
CA ASN A 69 4.82 10.73 -10.32
C ASN A 69 3.48 10.05 -9.99
N GLY A 70 3.28 9.61 -8.74
CA GLY A 70 2.08 8.88 -8.35
C GLY A 70 2.02 7.46 -8.90
N ASN A 71 3.14 6.82 -9.24
CA ASN A 71 3.18 5.40 -9.57
C ASN A 71 3.97 4.64 -8.51
N CYS A 72 3.62 3.37 -8.29
CA CYS A 72 4.41 2.49 -7.43
C CYS A 72 5.65 1.99 -8.18
N ILE A 73 6.82 2.38 -7.68
CA ILE A 73 8.14 2.01 -8.22
C ILE A 73 8.91 1.18 -7.19
N PRO A 74 9.89 0.37 -7.62
CA PRO A 74 10.73 -0.39 -6.70
C PRO A 74 11.37 0.52 -5.63
N LYS A 75 11.38 0.08 -4.38
CA LYS A 75 12.00 0.84 -3.27
C LYS A 75 13.46 1.20 -3.55
N GLU A 76 14.19 0.33 -4.23
CA GLU A 76 15.57 0.58 -4.66
C GLU A 76 15.69 1.79 -5.61
N ASP A 77 14.70 2.02 -6.46
CA ASP A 77 14.70 3.14 -7.39
C ASP A 77 14.40 4.44 -6.65
N CYS A 78 13.55 4.41 -5.61
CA CYS A 78 13.45 5.55 -4.70
C CYS A 78 14.81 5.88 -4.09
N MET A 79 15.55 4.88 -3.57
CA MET A 79 16.85 5.09 -2.92
C MET A 79 17.86 5.75 -3.85
N LYS A 80 17.93 5.33 -5.11
CA LYS A 80 18.79 5.94 -6.13
C LYS A 80 18.46 7.42 -6.37
N LEU A 81 17.19 7.80 -6.25
CA LEU A 81 16.72 9.19 -6.45
C LEU A 81 16.98 10.09 -5.24
N VAL A 82 16.94 9.55 -4.01
CA VAL A 82 17.04 10.35 -2.78
C VAL A 82 18.40 10.28 -2.09
N LEU A 83 19.27 9.32 -2.46
CA LEU A 83 20.65 9.31 -2.00
C LEU A 83 21.48 10.24 -2.91
N PRO A 84 22.25 11.19 -2.33
CA PRO A 84 23.27 11.85 -3.12
C PRO A 84 24.26 10.78 -3.56
N VAL A 85 24.67 10.82 -4.82
CA VAL A 85 25.82 10.07 -5.31
C VAL A 85 27.01 10.45 -4.43
N SER A 86 27.31 9.64 -3.42
CA SER A 86 28.56 9.68 -2.69
C SER A 86 29.64 9.21 -3.66
N HIS A 87 30.16 10.16 -4.46
CA HIS A 87 31.50 10.06 -5.04
C HIS A 87 32.51 10.52 -3.99
#